data_AF-A0A1J5PQA9-F1
#
_entry.id   AF-A0A1J5PQA9-F1
#
_cell.length_a   1.000
_cell.length_b   1.000
_cell.length_c   1.000
_cell.angle_alpha   90.00
_cell.angle_beta   90.00
_cell.angle_gamma   90.00
#
_symmetry.space_group_name_H-M   'P 1'
#
loop_
_entity.id
_entity.type
_entity.pdbx_description
1 polymer ?
#
loop_
_entity_poly.entity_id
_entity_poly.type
_entity_poly.pdbx_seq_one_letter_code
_entity_poly.pdbx_strand_id
1 'polypeptide(L)' 'MKGGNSTSGAALAKWVKANTIPTILGKKSWDAKGDLTSAAYVVSQYKDDGTYVQVSK' A
#
# COMPACT_ATOMS: atom_id res chain seq x y z
N MET A 1 0.57 6.77 -16.26
CA MET A 1 1.15 6.49 -14.93
C MET A 1 2.65 6.30 -15.09
N LYS A 2 3.49 7.04 -14.34
CA LYS A 2 4.94 7.16 -14.61
C LYS A 2 5.75 5.84 -14.46
N GLY A 3 5.27 4.85 -13.70
CA GLY A 3 5.99 3.59 -13.47
C GLY A 3 5.97 2.61 -14.66
N GLY A 4 4.80 2.38 -15.26
CA GLY A 4 4.66 1.41 -16.37
C GLY A 4 4.94 1.96 -17.78
N ASN A 5 5.21 3.27 -17.90
CA ASN A 5 5.38 4.01 -19.16
C ASN A 5 4.44 3.56 -20.31
N SER A 6 3.19 3.25 -19.97
CA SER A 6 2.20 2.66 -20.85
C SER A 6 0.80 2.99 -20.36
N THR A 7 -0.17 2.99 -21.27
CA THR A 7 -1.62 3.06 -20.97
C THR A 7 -2.25 1.68 -20.78
N SER A 8 -1.47 0.60 -20.96
CA SER A 8 -1.94 -0.78 -20.77
C SER A 8 -2.01 -1.14 -19.28
N GLY A 9 -3.18 -1.61 -18.84
CA GLY A 9 -3.37 -2.13 -17.48
C GLY A 9 -2.50 -3.35 -17.18
N ALA A 10 -2.27 -4.22 -18.17
CA ALA A 10 -1.42 -5.40 -18.01
C ALA A 10 0.06 -5.02 -17.83
N ALA A 11 0.54 -4.03 -18.59
CA ALA A 11 1.91 -3.52 -18.45
C ALA A 11 2.12 -2.88 -17.07
N LEU A 12 1.13 -2.11 -16.60
CA LEU A 12 1.17 -1.53 -15.26
C LEU A 12 1.16 -2.62 -14.17
N ALA A 13 0.28 -3.62 -14.26
CA ALA A 13 0.21 -4.70 -13.29
C ALA A 13 1.53 -5.47 -13.19
N LYS A 14 2.17 -5.75 -14.34
CA LYS A 14 3.51 -6.36 -14.38
C LYS A 14 4.55 -5.49 -13.68
N TRP A 15 4.54 -4.18 -13.94
CA TRP A 15 5.48 -3.27 -13.29
C TRP A 15 5.25 -3.19 -11.78
N VAL A 16 4.01 -3.04 -11.32
CA VAL A 16 3.67 -2.97 -9.89
C VAL A 16 4.14 -4.22 -9.13
N LYS A 17 3.92 -5.42 -9.69
CA LYS A 17 4.35 -6.69 -9.07
C LYS A 17 5.87 -6.88 -9.03
N ALA A 18 6.62 -6.18 -9.88
CA ALA A 18 8.08 -6.28 -9.96
C ALA A 18 8.82 -5.23 -9.13
N ASN A 19 8.11 -4.26 -8.54
CA ASN A 19 8.74 -3.10 -7.89
C ASN A 19 8.22 -2.91 -6.47
N THR A 20 9.12 -2.47 -5.58
CA THR A 20 8.73 -1.89 -4.29
C THR A 20 8.44 -0.41 -4.48
N ILE A 21 7.22 0.02 -4.17
CA ILE A 21 6.74 1.37 -4.43
C ILE A 21 6.73 2.17 -3.12
N PRO A 22 7.41 3.33 -3.05
CA PRO A 22 7.29 4.23 -1.91
C PRO A 22 5.91 4.90 -1.91
N THR A 23 5.23 4.86 -0.76
CA THR A 23 3.92 5.50 -0.55
C THR A 23 3.91 6.27 0.77
N ILE A 24 2.86 7.06 1.01
CA ILE A 24 2.65 7.70 2.32
C ILE A 24 2.47 6.67 3.45
N LEU A 25 2.07 5.44 3.12
CA LEU A 25 1.91 4.31 4.04
C LEU A 25 3.20 3.47 4.17
N GLY A 26 4.34 4.00 3.73
CA GLY A 26 5.62 3.31 3.65
C GLY A 26 5.85 2.58 2.32
N LYS A 27 6.91 1.76 2.26
CA LYS A 27 7.25 0.95 1.09
C LYS A 27 6.26 -0.21 0.95
N LYS A 28 5.63 -0.35 -0.22
CA LYS A 28 4.64 -1.39 -0.53
C LYS A 28 5.11 -2.28 -1.68
N SER A 29 4.80 -3.56 -1.58
CA SER A 29 5.08 -4.57 -2.61
C SER A 29 3.89 -5.51 -2.73
N TRP A 30 3.73 -6.11 -3.91
CA TRP A 30 2.61 -7.00 -4.23
C TRP A 30 3.12 -8.37 -4.63
N ASP A 31 2.36 -9.41 -4.27
CA ASP A 31 2.65 -10.77 -4.66
C ASP A 31 2.19 -11.06 -6.11
N ALA A 32 2.41 -12.30 -6.56
CA ALA A 32 2.04 -12.71 -7.92
C ALA A 32 0.52 -12.61 -8.19
N LYS A 33 -0.32 -12.75 -7.16
CA LYS A 33 -1.79 -12.64 -7.28
C LYS A 33 -2.23 -11.17 -7.30
N GLY A 34 -1.41 -10.27 -6.77
CA GLY A 34 -1.70 -8.84 -6.68
C GLY A 34 -2.10 -8.41 -5.27
N ASP A 35 -1.87 -9.25 -4.26
CA ASP A 35 -2.11 -8.93 -2.86
C ASP A 35 -0.90 -8.18 -2.28
N LEU A 36 -1.13 -7.25 -1.35
CA LEU A 36 -0.04 -6.62 -0.61
C LEU A 36 0.72 -7.67 0.20
N THR A 37 2.04 -7.73 0.06
CA THR A 37 2.88 -8.68 0.80
C THR A 37 2.88 -8.41 2.30
N SER A 38 2.64 -7.16 2.70
CA SER A 38 2.38 -6.77 4.08
C SER A 38 1.26 -5.74 4.16
N ALA A 39 0.13 -6.15 4.75
CA ALA A 39 -0.92 -5.25 5.19
C ALA A 39 -0.72 -5.01 6.70
N ALA A 40 -0.22 -3.83 7.05
CA ALA A 40 -0.22 -3.41 8.45
C ALA A 40 -1.66 -3.07 8.83
N TYR A 41 -2.33 -3.98 9.55
CA TYR A 41 -3.56 -3.62 10.25
C TYR A 41 -3.18 -2.86 11.51
N VAL A 42 -3.73 -1.66 11.62
CA VAL A 42 -3.50 -0.76 12.74
C VAL A 42 -4.81 -0.57 13.48
N VAL A 43 -4.78 -0.83 14.78
CA VAL A 43 -5.91 -0.55 15.66
C VAL A 43 -5.73 0.88 16.15
N SER A 44 -6.76 1.72 15.98
CA SER A 44 -6.77 3.08 16.50
C SER A 44 -7.89 3.23 17.51
N GLN A 45 -7.61 3.89 18.63
CA GLN A 45 -8.60 4.31 19.59
C GLN A 45 -8.94 5.78 19.35
N TYR A 46 -10.21 6.06 19.08
CA TYR A 46 -10.74 7.41 19.00
C TYR A 46 -11.01 7.96 20.39
N LYS A 47 -10.73 9.26 20.57
CA LYS A 47 -11.07 10.03 21.76
C LYS A 47 -12.28 10.91 21.49
N ASP A 48 -12.87 11.44 22.56
CA ASP A 48 -14.06 12.30 22.48
C ASP A 48 -13.79 13.63 21.72
N ASP A 49 -12.53 14.07 21.65
CA ASP A 49 -12.10 15.26 20.91
C ASP A 49 -11.93 15.02 19.40
N GLY A 50 -12.25 13.81 18.91
CA GLY A 50 -12.11 13.43 17.50
C GLY A 50 -10.68 13.12 17.06
N THR A 51 -9.70 13.25 17.95
CA THR A 51 -8.34 12.74 17.71
C THR A 51 -8.30 11.23 17.93
N TYR A 52 -7.26 10.58 17.40
CA TYR A 52 -7.04 9.15 17.61
C TYR A 52 -5.61 8.89 18.04
N VAL A 53 -5.43 7.81 18.80
CA VAL A 53 -4.12 7.23 19.08
C VAL A 53 -4.06 5.84 18.45
N GLN A 54 -2.96 5.55 17.76
CA GLN A 54 -2.70 4.20 17.28
C GLN A 54 -2.34 3.32 18.48
N VAL A 55 -3.11 2.26 18.67
CA VAL A 55 -2.85 1.24 19.69
C VAL A 55 -1.84 0.27 19.09
N SER A 56 -0.57 0.39 19.50
CA SER A 56 0.42 -0.65 19.19
C SER A 56 0.08 -1.92 19.96
N LYS A 57 0.32 -3.08 19.35
CA LYS A 57 0.35 -4.36 20.05
C LYS A 57 1.56 -4.44 20.97
#